data_AF-A0A1V0U2H0-F1
#
_entry.id   AF-A0A1V0U2H0-F1
#
_cell.length_a   1.000
_cell.length_b   1.000
_cell.length_c   1.000
_cell.angle_alpha   90.00
_cell.angle_beta   90.00
_cell.angle_gamma   90.00
#
_symmetry.space_group_name_H-M   'P 1'
#
loop_
_entity.id
_entity.type
_entity.pdbx_description
1 polymer ?
#
loop_
_entity_poly.entity_id
_entity_poly.type
_entity_poly.pdbx_seq_one_letter_code
_entity_poly.pdbx_strand_id
1 'polypeptide(L)'
;MVKAEAGKAPTVPRASGDWHPIAKRWFQSLKDSGQAQFYEQSDWLTAVYVAEAMSRNLSQSKFSAQLFQSVMSAMTDLLTTEGSRRRARVELEREAGGEDPAEAARVTLMETYRKAAAQQ
;
A
#
# COMPACT_ATOMS: atom_id res chain seq x y z
N MET A 1 8.48 -10.92 23.19
CA MET A 1 7.66 -9.98 22.40
C MET A 1 6.37 -9.78 23.16
N VAL A 2 6.09 -8.55 23.61
CA VAL A 2 4.81 -8.24 24.23
C VAL A 2 3.76 -8.18 23.12
N LYS A 3 2.63 -8.85 23.30
CA LYS A 3 1.51 -8.80 22.36
C LYS A 3 0.57 -7.67 22.77
N ALA A 4 0.20 -6.83 21.83
CA ALA A 4 -0.86 -5.84 21.96
C ALA A 4 -1.88 -6.09 20.84
N GLU A 5 -3.14 -5.79 21.10
CA GLU A 5 -4.17 -5.80 20.06
C GLU A 5 -3.97 -4.63 19.08
N ALA A 6 -4.39 -4.83 17.84
CA ALA A 6 -4.42 -3.75 16.85
C ALA A 6 -5.37 -2.64 17.27
N GLY A 7 -5.15 -1.43 16.75
CA GLY A 7 -6.06 -0.32 16.96
C GLY A 7 -7.43 -0.55 16.31
N LYS A 8 -8.31 0.46 16.44
CA LYS A 8 -9.51 0.50 15.61
C LYS A 8 -9.10 0.61 14.14
N ALA A 9 -9.91 0.04 13.25
CA ALA A 9 -9.71 0.19 11.82
C ALA A 9 -9.45 1.66 11.45
N PRO A 10 -8.32 1.98 10.78
CA PRO A 10 -7.91 3.35 10.55
C PRO A 10 -8.85 4.05 9.57
N THR A 11 -9.12 5.33 9.83
CA THR A 11 -9.78 6.21 8.87
C THR A 11 -8.71 6.92 8.06
N VAL A 12 -8.70 6.69 6.74
CA VAL A 12 -7.75 7.32 5.82
C VAL A 12 -8.04 8.83 5.74
N PRO A 13 -7.11 9.71 6.15
CA PRO A 13 -7.33 11.15 6.09
C PRO A 13 -7.51 11.65 4.66
N ARG A 14 -8.30 12.71 4.50
CA ARG A 14 -8.41 13.39 3.20
C ARG A 14 -7.12 14.13 2.90
N ALA A 15 -6.61 13.96 1.67
CA ALA A 15 -5.47 14.74 1.20
C ALA A 15 -5.81 16.24 1.12
N SER A 16 -4.91 17.10 1.58
CA SER A 16 -5.11 18.56 1.53
C SER A 16 -5.27 19.06 0.09
N GLY A 17 -6.07 20.12 -0.08
CA GLY A 17 -6.22 20.84 -1.34
C GLY A 17 -4.95 21.59 -1.74
N ASP A 18 -4.20 22.07 -0.74
CA ASP A 18 -3.07 22.97 -0.91
C ASP A 18 -1.73 22.25 -1.14
N TRP A 19 -1.74 20.92 -1.05
CA TRP A 19 -0.54 20.12 -1.28
C TRP A 19 -0.07 20.19 -2.73
N HIS A 20 1.25 20.12 -2.88
CA HIS A 20 1.86 20.00 -4.19
C HIS A 20 1.30 18.75 -4.91
N PRO A 21 0.97 18.80 -6.22
CA PRO A 21 0.32 17.70 -6.92
C PRO A 21 1.04 16.34 -6.80
N ILE A 22 2.38 16.35 -6.78
CA ILE A 22 3.18 15.13 -6.58
C ILE A 22 2.96 14.53 -5.18
N ALA A 23 3.05 15.34 -4.13
CA ALA A 23 2.88 14.89 -2.75
C ALA A 23 1.46 14.37 -2.50
N LYS A 24 0.46 15.05 -3.07
CA LYS A 24 -0.94 14.63 -3.03
C LYS A 24 -1.14 13.26 -3.68
N ARG A 25 -0.61 13.07 -4.90
CA ARG A 25 -0.69 11.78 -5.61
C ARG A 25 0.05 10.67 -4.87
N TRP A 26 1.22 10.97 -4.33
CA TRP A 26 1.97 10.03 -3.50
C TRP A 26 1.15 9.58 -2.29
N PHE A 27 0.63 10.51 -1.48
CA PHE A 27 -0.20 10.17 -0.33
C PHE A 27 -1.45 9.36 -0.71
N GLN A 28 -2.13 9.75 -1.78
CA GLN A 28 -3.32 9.04 -2.27
C GLN A 28 -2.99 7.61 -2.71
N SER A 29 -1.82 7.35 -3.30
CA SER A 29 -1.41 6.02 -3.75
C SER A 29 -1.16 5.03 -2.60
N LEU A 30 -0.97 5.52 -1.38
CA LEU A 30 -0.72 4.65 -0.22
C LEU A 30 -1.90 3.69 0.02
N LYS A 31 -3.14 4.16 -0.15
CA LYS A 31 -4.33 3.34 0.09
C LYS A 31 -4.46 2.17 -0.90
N ASP A 32 -3.85 2.33 -2.07
CA ASP A 32 -3.87 1.33 -3.14
C ASP A 32 -2.64 0.42 -3.08
N SER A 33 -1.73 0.67 -2.12
CA SER A 33 -0.49 -0.07 -1.97
C SER A 33 -0.61 -1.17 -0.92
N GLY A 34 -0.12 -2.37 -1.25
CA GLY A 34 -0.30 -3.56 -0.41
C GLY A 34 0.17 -3.40 1.04
N GLN A 35 1.25 -2.64 1.32
CA GLN A 35 1.73 -2.46 2.69
C GLN A 35 0.77 -1.67 3.60
N ALA A 36 -0.15 -0.88 3.03
CA ALA A 36 -1.06 -0.06 3.83
C ALA A 36 -2.08 -0.89 4.62
N GLN A 37 -2.22 -2.18 4.32
CA GLN A 37 -2.99 -3.12 5.14
C GLN A 37 -2.47 -3.24 6.58
N PHE A 38 -1.19 -2.88 6.81
CA PHE A 38 -0.55 -2.91 8.13
C PHE A 38 -0.55 -1.56 8.84
N TYR A 39 -1.06 -0.50 8.20
CA TYR A 39 -1.02 0.83 8.77
C TYR A 39 -2.05 0.98 9.89
N GLU A 40 -1.61 1.50 11.01
CA GLU A 40 -2.45 2.04 12.06
C GLU A 40 -2.81 3.50 11.76
N GLN A 41 -3.72 4.07 12.55
CA GLN A 41 -4.11 5.47 12.40
C GLN A 41 -2.89 6.42 12.52
N SER A 42 -1.91 6.07 13.34
CA SER A 42 -0.65 6.81 13.50
C SER A 42 0.19 6.81 12.23
N ASP A 43 0.21 5.72 11.47
CA ASP A 43 0.96 5.63 10.21
C ASP A 43 0.32 6.51 9.15
N TRP A 44 -1.01 6.53 9.08
CA TRP A 44 -1.75 7.44 8.21
C TRP A 44 -1.48 8.91 8.54
N LEU A 45 -1.46 9.27 9.83
CA LEU A 45 -1.14 10.64 10.24
C LEU A 45 0.33 10.98 10.00
N THR A 46 1.24 10.01 10.13
CA THR A 46 2.64 10.16 9.74
C THR A 46 2.75 10.44 8.24
N ALA A 47 2.01 9.70 7.40
CA ALA A 47 1.95 9.94 5.96
C ALA A 47 1.40 11.34 5.61
N VAL A 48 0.42 11.85 6.35
CA VAL A 48 -0.08 13.24 6.20
C VAL A 48 1.05 14.24 6.48
N TYR A 49 1.78 14.06 7.58
CA TYR A 49 2.91 14.93 7.93
C TYR A 49 4.02 14.88 6.87
N VAL A 50 4.33 13.69 6.35
CA VAL A 50 5.33 13.50 5.28
C VAL A 50 4.88 14.17 3.98
N ALA A 51 3.59 14.08 3.62
CA ALA A 51 3.05 14.73 2.43
C ALA A 51 3.09 16.27 2.54
N GLU A 52 2.88 16.81 3.74
CA GLU A 52 3.07 18.24 4.04
C GLU A 52 4.54 18.66 3.87
N ALA A 53 5.47 17.91 4.47
CA ALA A 53 6.91 18.16 4.33
C ALA A 53 7.37 18.07 2.86
N MET A 54 6.90 17.06 2.12
CA MET A 54 7.17 16.89 0.70
C MET A 54 6.61 18.06 -0.11
N SER A 55 5.38 18.51 0.16
CA SER A 55 4.78 19.67 -0.51
C SER A 55 5.59 20.94 -0.28
N ARG A 56 5.97 21.22 0.96
CA ARG A 56 6.84 22.37 1.29
C ARG A 56 8.19 22.30 0.59
N ASN A 57 8.75 21.11 0.43
CA ASN A 57 10.04 20.93 -0.26
C ASN A 57 9.93 21.11 -1.78
N LEU A 58 8.80 20.75 -2.37
CA LEU A 58 8.57 20.88 -3.81
C LEU A 58 8.15 22.30 -4.22
N SER A 59 7.52 23.05 -3.31
CA SER A 59 7.04 24.41 -3.58
C SER A 59 8.04 25.52 -3.25
N GLN A 60 9.17 25.21 -2.62
CA GLN A 60 10.21 26.20 -2.29
C GLN A 60 11.08 26.54 -3.51
N SER A 61 11.58 27.79 -3.56
CA SER A 61 12.44 28.27 -4.66
C SER A 61 13.79 27.55 -4.73
N LYS A 62 14.31 27.09 -3.59
CA LYS A 62 15.53 26.30 -3.49
C LYS A 62 15.23 24.98 -2.80
N PHE A 63 15.31 23.89 -3.54
CA PHE A 63 15.05 22.55 -3.02
C PHE A 63 16.02 22.16 -1.87
N SER A 64 15.48 21.67 -0.76
CA SER A 64 16.25 21.24 0.40
C SER A 64 16.59 19.75 0.32
N ALA A 65 17.87 19.45 0.12
CA ALA A 65 18.38 18.07 0.11
C ALA A 65 18.21 17.38 1.48
N GLN A 66 18.38 18.11 2.58
CA GLN A 66 18.21 17.56 3.93
C GLN A 66 16.76 17.18 4.21
N LEU A 67 15.80 18.04 3.82
CA LEU A 67 14.38 17.74 3.96
C LEU A 67 13.98 16.56 3.07
N PHE A 68 14.54 16.48 1.86
CA PHE A 68 14.33 15.33 0.98
C PHE A 68 14.83 14.03 1.61
N GLN A 69 16.02 14.03 2.22
CA GLN A 69 16.51 12.84 2.93
C GLN A 69 15.59 12.44 4.08
N SER A 70 15.09 13.39 4.88
CA SER A 70 14.13 13.08 5.94
C SER A 70 12.82 12.48 5.42
N VAL A 71 12.31 12.99 4.29
CA VAL A 71 11.14 12.43 3.61
C VAL A 71 11.42 11.00 3.13
N MET A 72 12.59 10.73 2.54
CA MET A 72 12.98 9.39 2.08
C MET A 72 13.13 8.39 3.24
N SER A 73 13.60 8.84 4.40
CA SER A 73 13.63 8.01 5.62
C SER A 73 12.22 7.65 6.08
N ALA A 74 11.31 8.63 6.20
CA ALA A 74 9.94 8.35 6.58
C ALA A 74 9.19 7.46 5.56
N MET A 75 9.49 7.61 4.27
CA MET A 75 9.00 6.71 3.22
C MET A 75 9.52 5.27 3.36
N THR A 76 10.72 5.10 3.92
CA THR A 76 11.29 3.78 4.24
C THR A 76 10.57 3.16 5.42
N ASP A 77 10.30 3.93 6.48
CA ASP A 77 9.56 3.48 7.67
C ASP A 77 8.13 3.05 7.31
N LEU A 78 7.51 3.77 6.37
CA LEU A 78 6.19 3.44 5.81
C LEU A 78 6.22 2.33 4.74
N LEU A 79 7.37 1.71 4.44
CA LEU A 79 7.50 0.61 3.47
C LEU A 79 7.01 0.93 2.04
N THR A 80 7.12 2.20 1.64
CA THR A 80 6.52 2.66 0.37
C THR A 80 7.34 2.32 -0.89
N THR A 81 8.64 2.03 -0.73
CA THR A 81 9.53 1.65 -1.83
C THR A 81 9.74 0.14 -1.90
N GLU A 82 10.08 -0.40 -3.06
CA GLU A 82 10.44 -1.82 -3.18
C GLU A 82 11.63 -2.16 -2.29
N GLY A 83 12.67 -1.32 -2.29
CA GLY A 83 13.85 -1.55 -1.47
C GLY A 83 13.57 -1.57 0.03
N SER A 84 12.63 -0.74 0.52
CA SER A 84 12.22 -0.78 1.93
C SER A 84 11.45 -2.05 2.26
N ARG A 85 10.51 -2.49 1.40
CA ARG A 85 9.81 -3.77 1.57
C ARG A 85 10.75 -4.97 1.55
N ARG A 86 11.68 -5.03 0.60
CA ARG A 86 12.66 -6.11 0.50
C ARG A 86 13.55 -6.21 1.74
N ARG A 87 14.01 -5.07 2.28
CA ARG A 87 14.78 -5.03 3.55
C ARG A 87 13.96 -5.53 4.74
N ALA A 88 12.68 -5.19 4.78
CA ALA A 88 11.74 -5.68 5.79
C ALA A 88 11.24 -7.12 5.54
N ARG A 89 11.69 -7.76 4.44
CA ARG A 89 11.23 -9.09 4.00
C ARG A 89 9.71 -9.16 3.79
N VAL A 90 9.15 -8.07 3.27
CA VAL A 90 7.74 -7.98 2.85
C VAL A 90 7.65 -8.28 1.37
N GLU A 91 6.93 -9.34 1.01
CA GLU A 91 6.64 -9.71 -0.37
C GLU A 91 5.22 -9.26 -0.74
N LEU A 92 5.07 -8.70 -1.94
CA LEU A 92 3.77 -8.34 -2.48
C LEU A 92 3.28 -9.49 -3.35
N GLU A 93 2.32 -10.26 -2.83
CA GLU A 93 1.55 -11.19 -3.64
C GLU A 93 0.63 -10.38 -4.54
N ARG A 94 0.68 -10.68 -5.84
CA ARG A 94 -0.32 -10.21 -6.79
C ARG A 94 -1.18 -11.40 -7.08
N GLU A 95 -2.50 -11.24 -7.01
CA GLU A 95 -3.38 -12.18 -7.69
C GLU A 95 -2.89 -12.24 -9.14
N ALA A 96 -2.35 -13.40 -9.55
CA ALA A 96 -2.13 -13.67 -10.96
C ALA A 96 -3.48 -13.40 -11.60
N GLY A 97 -3.56 -12.36 -12.45
CA GLY A 97 -4.82 -11.76 -12.92
C GLY A 97 -5.88 -12.84 -13.01
N GLY A 98 -6.89 -12.70 -12.15
CA GLY A 98 -7.69 -13.81 -11.64
C GLY A 98 -8.00 -14.84 -12.71
N GLU A 99 -8.06 -16.12 -12.32
CA GLU A 99 -8.76 -17.11 -13.12
C GLU A 99 -9.97 -16.40 -13.73
N ASP A 100 -9.97 -16.28 -15.07
CA ASP A 100 -11.11 -15.71 -15.78
C ASP A 100 -12.33 -16.36 -15.13
N PRO A 101 -13.31 -15.61 -14.60
CA PRO A 101 -14.45 -16.22 -13.93
C PRO A 101 -15.09 -17.33 -14.80
N ALA A 102 -14.97 -17.22 -16.13
CA ALA A 102 -15.32 -18.28 -17.08
C ALA A 102 -14.40 -19.51 -17.01
N GLU A 103 -13.09 -19.33 -16.84
CA GLU A 103 -12.11 -20.41 -16.67
C GLU A 103 -12.26 -21.11 -15.30
N ALA A 104 -12.44 -20.36 -14.20
CA ALA A 104 -12.74 -20.92 -12.88
C ALA A 104 -14.05 -21.75 -12.91
N ALA A 105 -15.08 -21.25 -13.59
CA ALA A 105 -16.34 -21.96 -13.80
C ALA A 105 -16.15 -23.21 -14.68
N ARG A 106 -15.32 -23.15 -15.72
CA ARG A 106 -14.98 -24.29 -16.58
C ARG A 106 -14.25 -25.38 -15.82
N VAL A 107 -13.25 -25.04 -15.01
CA VAL A 107 -12.51 -26.00 -14.17
C VAL A 107 -13.47 -26.69 -13.20
N THR A 108 -14.33 -25.92 -12.53
CA THR A 108 -15.38 -26.46 -11.65
C THR A 108 -16.34 -27.42 -12.38
N LEU A 109 -16.74 -27.07 -13.60
CA LEU A 109 -17.60 -27.91 -14.45
C LEU A 109 -16.88 -29.20 -14.88
N MET A 110 -15.60 -29.13 -15.24
CA MET A 110 -14.82 -30.32 -15.61
C MET A 110 -14.60 -31.26 -14.42
N GLU A 111 -14.41 -30.72 -13.22
CA GLU A 111 -14.29 -31.54 -12.00
C GLU A 111 -15.59 -32.28 -11.67
N THR A 112 -16.74 -31.64 -11.85
CA THR A 112 -18.04 -32.29 -11.65
C THR A 112 -18.27 -33.42 -12.64
N TYR A 113 -17.94 -33.23 -13.93
CA TYR A 113 -17.99 -34.33 -14.90
C TYR A 113 -17.01 -35.47 -14.58
N ARG A 114 -15.79 -35.15 -14.15
CA ARG A 114 -14.79 -36.17 -13.76
C ARG A 114 -15.28 -37.05 -12.60
N LYS A 115 -15.92 -36.44 -11.60
CA LYS A 115 -16.48 -37.17 -10.44
C LYS A 115 -17.67 -38.04 -10.83
N ALA A 116 -18.53 -37.58 -11.73
CA ALA A 116 -19.66 -38.36 -12.23
C ALA A 116 -19.21 -39.56 -13.08
N ALA A 117 -18.19 -39.39 -13.93
CA ALA A 117 -17.64 -40.47 -14.75
C ALA A 117 -16.87 -41.53 -13.94
N ALA A 118 -16.36 -41.19 -12.75
CA ALA A 118 -15.67 -42.13 -11.86
C ALA A 118 -16.62 -42.98 -10.98
N GLN A 119 -17.93 -42.74 -11.05
CA GLN A 119 -18.96 -43.45 -10.29
C GLN A 119 -19.80 -44.41 -11.15
N GLN A 120 -19.42 -44.59 -12.43
CA GLN A 120 -19.94 -45.60 -13.36
C GLN A 120 -18.89 -46.67 -13.61
#